data_AF-A0A5C8SZQ3-F1
#
_entry.id   AF-A0A5C8SZQ3-F1
#
_cell.length_a   1.000
_cell.length_b   1.000
_cell.length_c   1.000
_cell.angle_alpha   90.00
_cell.angle_beta   90.00
_cell.angle_gamma   90.00
#
_symmetry.space_group_name_H-M   'P 1'
#
loop_
_entity.id
_entity.type
_entity.pdbx_description
1 polymer ?
#
loop_
_entity_poly.entity_id
_entity_poly.type
_entity_poly.pdbx_seq_one_letter_code
_entity_poly.pdbx_strand_id
1 'polypeptide(L)'
;AAFAVRDRAGHEALPLAFDHADILALAILRLRGKLDYSDVGFALLPESFTLRQLQDVHEAILGTSLNKPAFRRRMLDRGWLVPTGAREAGTSFRPAELYRFRKPL
;
A
#
# COMPACT_ATOMS: atom_id res chain seq x y z
N ALA A 1 0.51 22.04 9.99
CA ALA A 1 -0.17 21.76 8.72
C ALA A 1 -1.25 20.72 9.00
N ALA A 2 -2.52 21.13 8.96
CA ALA A 2 -3.64 20.26 9.32
C ALA A 2 -3.74 19.10 8.32
N PHE A 3 -3.79 17.89 8.84
CA PHE A 3 -4.04 16.67 8.08
C PHE A 3 -5.50 16.70 7.65
N ALA A 4 -5.81 17.40 6.55
CA ALA A 4 -7.15 17.43 5.99
C ALA A 4 -7.42 16.10 5.29
N VAL A 5 -7.97 15.14 6.05
CA VAL A 5 -8.50 13.88 5.51
C VAL A 5 -9.76 14.22 4.72
N ARG A 6 -9.59 14.53 3.43
CA ARG A 6 -10.72 14.47 2.50
C ARG A 6 -10.95 13.00 2.19
N ASP A 7 -12.13 12.49 2.47
CA ASP A 7 -12.47 11.16 1.98
C ASP A 7 -12.63 11.19 0.44
N ARG A 8 -12.61 10.02 -0.20
CA ARG A 8 -12.80 9.94 -1.66
C ARG A 8 -14.19 10.38 -2.13
N ALA A 9 -15.15 10.55 -1.22
CA ALA A 9 -16.51 10.99 -1.49
C ALA A 9 -16.68 12.52 -1.34
N GLY A 10 -15.63 13.25 -0.94
CA GLY A 10 -15.66 14.69 -0.76
C GLY A 10 -16.31 15.15 0.54
N HIS A 11 -16.52 14.26 1.50
CA HIS A 11 -17.03 14.65 2.81
C HIS A 11 -16.00 15.47 3.59
N GLU A 12 -16.52 16.42 4.36
CA GLU A 12 -15.73 17.19 5.30
C GLU A 12 -15.18 16.27 6.40
N ALA A 13 -13.90 16.44 6.74
CA ALA A 13 -13.24 15.66 7.78
C ALA A 13 -13.99 15.87 9.11
N LEU A 14 -14.55 14.80 9.69
CA LEU A 14 -15.18 14.88 11.00
C LEU A 14 -14.15 15.30 12.06
N PRO A 15 -14.49 16.20 12.99
CA PRO A 15 -13.60 16.53 14.08
C PRO A 15 -13.33 15.29 14.92
N LEU A 16 -12.05 14.99 15.14
CA LEU A 16 -11.63 13.89 15.98
C LEU A 16 -11.55 14.34 17.44
N ALA A 17 -11.93 13.47 18.37
CA ALA A 17 -11.88 13.77 19.80
C ALA A 17 -10.43 13.92 20.29
N PHE A 18 -10.24 14.80 21.29
CA PHE A 18 -8.95 15.02 21.97
C PHE A 18 -7.79 15.27 20.99
N ASP A 19 -6.67 14.55 21.15
CA ASP A 19 -5.45 14.60 20.35
C ASP A 19 -5.40 13.48 19.29
N HIS A 20 -6.53 12.85 18.95
CA HIS A 20 -6.56 11.75 17.98
C HIS A 20 -6.03 12.15 16.59
N ALA A 21 -6.17 13.43 16.21
CA ALA A 21 -5.58 13.95 14.98
C ALA A 21 -4.04 13.86 14.99
N ASP A 22 -3.41 14.17 16.13
CA ASP A 22 -1.97 14.11 16.31
C ASP A 22 -1.46 12.66 16.36
N ILE A 23 -2.22 11.78 17.04
CA ILE A 23 -1.93 10.34 17.08
C ILE A 23 -1.95 9.75 15.66
N LEU A 24 -2.98 10.07 14.86
CA LEU A 24 -3.07 9.60 13.47
C LEU A 24 -1.94 10.17 12.60
N ALA A 25 -1.64 11.47 12.73
CA ALA A 25 -0.54 12.09 11.99
C ALA A 25 0.80 11.41 12.29
N LEU A 26 1.08 11.13 13.57
CA LEU A 26 2.28 10.42 14.00
C LEU A 26 2.30 8.96 13.51
N ALA A 27 1.17 8.26 13.57
CA ALA A 27 1.06 6.88 13.08
C ALA A 27 1.37 6.79 11.58
N ILE A 28 0.81 7.69 10.78
CA ILE A 28 1.05 7.75 9.33
C ILE A 28 2.51 8.12 9.04
N LEU A 29 3.08 9.08 9.78
CA LEU A 29 4.49 9.43 9.66
C LEU A 29 5.39 8.22 9.91
N ARG A 30 5.13 7.46 10.99
CA ARG A 30 5.86 6.23 11.32
C ARG A 30 5.67 5.14 10.26
N LEU A 31 4.47 5.00 9.72
CA LEU A 31 4.16 4.02 8.68
C LEU A 31 4.95 4.33 7.40
N ARG A 32 4.96 5.58 6.95
CA ARG A 32 5.77 6.06 5.82
C ARG A 32 7.26 5.80 6.04
N GLY A 33 7.75 6.12 7.23
CA GLY A 33 9.15 5.92 7.60
C GLY A 33 9.59 4.46 7.64
N LYS A 34 8.66 3.49 7.65
CA LYS A 34 8.94 2.04 7.68
C LYS A 34 8.74 1.35 6.33
N LEU A 35 8.06 2.01 5.40
CA LEU A 35 7.57 1.41 4.17
C LEU A 35 8.71 0.85 3.29
N ASP A 36 9.88 1.47 3.35
CA ASP A 36 11.03 1.08 2.52
C ASP A 36 11.86 -0.08 3.07
N TYR A 37 11.75 -0.48 4.33
CA TYR A 37 12.63 -1.52 4.90
C TYR A 37 11.92 -2.56 5.77
N SER A 38 10.61 -2.42 6.00
CA SER A 38 9.82 -3.37 6.77
C SER A 38 8.76 -4.05 5.92
N ASP A 39 8.14 -5.07 6.49
CA ASP A 39 7.04 -5.84 5.91
C ASP A 39 5.67 -5.17 6.06
N VAL A 40 5.60 -3.95 6.60
CA VAL A 40 4.35 -3.28 6.99
C VAL A 40 3.38 -3.06 5.82
N GLY A 41 3.89 -2.81 4.61
CA GLY A 41 3.05 -2.66 3.41
C GLY A 41 2.35 -3.96 3.00
N PHE A 42 2.93 -5.12 3.32
CA PHE A 42 2.36 -6.43 3.02
C PHE A 42 1.29 -6.85 4.03
N ALA A 43 1.40 -6.38 5.28
CA ALA A 43 0.39 -6.66 6.31
C ALA A 43 -0.99 -6.07 6.01
N LEU A 44 -1.08 -5.12 5.07
CA LEU A 44 -2.32 -4.49 4.63
C LEU A 44 -2.94 -5.16 3.38
N LEU A 45 -2.30 -6.20 2.88
CA LEU A 45 -2.74 -6.93 1.69
C LEU A 45 -3.37 -8.28 2.07
N PRO A 46 -4.25 -8.84 1.22
CA PRO A 46 -4.66 -10.23 1.35
C PRO A 46 -3.46 -11.18 1.20
N GLU A 47 -3.64 -12.45 1.56
CA GLU A 47 -2.57 -13.46 1.49
C GLU A 47 -1.95 -13.56 0.09
N SER A 48 -2.76 -13.47 -0.97
CA SER A 48 -2.32 -13.40 -2.36
C SER A 48 -2.80 -12.10 -3.00
N PHE A 49 -1.90 -11.34 -3.61
CA PHE A 49 -2.17 -10.00 -4.11
C PHE A 49 -1.46 -9.73 -5.44
N THR A 50 -1.90 -8.71 -6.16
CA THR A 50 -1.21 -8.22 -7.36
C THR A 50 -0.21 -7.12 -7.03
N LEU A 51 0.78 -6.92 -7.92
CA LEU A 51 1.67 -5.77 -7.86
C LEU A 51 0.93 -4.42 -7.93
N ARG A 52 -0.29 -4.39 -8.51
CA ARG A 52 -1.13 -3.19 -8.52
C ARG A 52 -1.68 -2.91 -7.12
N GLN A 53 -2.24 -3.90 -6.45
CA GLN A 53 -2.74 -3.74 -5.08
C GLN A 53 -1.61 -3.32 -4.12
N LEU A 54 -0.42 -3.91 -4.27
CA LEU A 54 0.75 -3.49 -3.51
C LEU A 54 1.12 -2.02 -3.78
N GLN A 55 1.05 -1.58 -5.03
CA GLN A 55 1.27 -0.18 -5.40
C GLN A 55 0.20 0.73 -4.79
N ASP A 56 -1.08 0.35 -4.88
CA ASP A 56 -2.21 1.13 -4.33
C ASP A 56 -2.06 1.34 -2.82
N VAL A 57 -1.61 0.32 -2.08
CA VAL A 57 -1.29 0.45 -0.64
C VAL A 57 -0.15 1.44 -0.40
N HIS A 58 0.93 1.35 -1.18
CA HIS A 58 2.07 2.27 -1.02
C HIS A 58 1.67 3.72 -1.32
N GLU A 59 0.93 3.95 -2.40
CA GLU A 59 0.44 5.27 -2.79
C GLU A 59 -0.52 5.84 -1.75
N ALA A 60 -1.42 5.02 -1.19
CA ALA A 60 -2.32 5.43 -0.12
C ALA A 60 -1.57 5.87 1.14
N ILE A 61 -0.53 5.14 1.52
CA ILE A 61 0.31 5.49 2.68
C ILE A 61 1.11 6.75 2.40
N LEU A 62 1.78 6.85 1.25
CA LEU A 62 2.64 7.97 0.89
C LEU A 62 1.85 9.25 0.58
N GLY A 63 0.59 9.12 0.15
CA GLY A 63 -0.23 10.25 -0.29
C GLY A 63 0.19 10.83 -1.64
N THR A 64 0.89 10.03 -2.47
CA THR A 64 1.36 10.44 -3.80
C THR A 64 1.39 9.24 -4.75
N SER A 65 1.24 9.51 -6.05
CA SER A 65 1.31 8.49 -7.09
C SER A 65 2.75 8.06 -7.34
N LEU A 66 2.93 6.77 -7.64
CA LEU A 66 4.22 6.17 -7.95
C LEU A 66 4.30 5.82 -9.43
N ASN A 67 5.49 5.94 -10.01
CA ASN A 67 5.72 5.47 -11.37
C ASN A 67 5.59 3.93 -11.42
N LYS A 68 4.59 3.44 -12.15
CA LYS A 68 4.25 2.02 -12.22
C LYS A 68 5.42 1.12 -12.69
N PRO A 69 6.12 1.38 -13.82
CA PRO A 69 7.28 0.57 -14.21
C PRO A 69 8.39 0.53 -13.16
N ALA A 70 8.76 1.69 -12.61
CA ALA A 70 9.81 1.77 -11.60
C ALA A 70 9.42 1.05 -10.30
N PHE A 71 8.16 1.17 -9.87
CA PHE A 71 7.64 0.47 -8.71
C PHE A 71 7.72 -1.04 -8.87
N ARG A 72 7.23 -1.56 -10.00
CA ARG A 72 7.24 -3.00 -10.30
C ARG A 72 8.65 -3.56 -10.28
N ARG A 73 9.59 -2.89 -10.98
CA ARG A 73 11.00 -3.27 -10.97
C ARG A 73 11.55 -3.31 -9.55
N ARG A 74 11.42 -2.22 -8.79
CA ARG A 74 11.91 -2.12 -7.41
C ARG A 74 11.35 -3.21 -6.50
N MET A 75 10.07 -3.56 -6.60
CA MET A 75 9.45 -4.58 -5.75
C MET A 75 9.90 -5.99 -6.10
N LEU A 76 10.10 -6.29 -7.39
CA LEU A 76 10.61 -7.59 -7.83
C LEU A 76 12.08 -7.76 -7.47
N ASP A 77 12.89 -6.72 -7.67
CA ASP A 77 14.33 -6.72 -7.36
C ASP A 77 14.61 -6.95 -5.86
N ARG A 78 13.67 -6.60 -4.97
CA ARG A 78 13.78 -6.86 -3.53
C ARG A 78 13.80 -8.35 -3.17
N GLY A 79 13.27 -9.24 -4.02
CA GLY A 79 13.24 -10.68 -3.78
C GLY A 79 12.26 -11.16 -2.70
N TRP A 80 11.39 -10.27 -2.22
CA TRP A 80 10.39 -10.57 -1.18
C TRP A 80 9.06 -11.08 -1.75
N LEU A 81 8.93 -11.13 -3.08
CA LEU A 81 7.73 -11.58 -3.77
C LEU A 81 7.95 -12.97 -4.35
N VAL A 82 7.01 -13.87 -4.06
CA VAL A 82 6.97 -15.21 -4.67
C VAL A 82 5.77 -15.28 -5.60
N PRO A 83 5.95 -15.58 -6.90
CA PRO A 83 4.83 -15.78 -7.81
C PRO A 83 4.05 -17.03 -7.40
N THR A 84 2.73 -16.94 -7.43
CA THR A 84 1.85 -18.08 -7.06
C THR A 84 1.55 -19.01 -8.23
N GLY A 85 1.87 -18.60 -9.46
CA GLY A 85 1.42 -19.28 -10.68
C GLY A 85 -0.04 -18.99 -11.05
N ALA A 86 -0.82 -18.40 -10.14
CA ALA A 86 -2.19 -17.98 -10.37
C ALA A 86 -2.27 -16.55 -10.93
N ARG A 87 -3.41 -16.23 -11.55
CA ARG A 87 -3.77 -14.89 -12.00
C ARG A 87 -5.15 -14.51 -11.46
N GLU A 88 -5.43 -13.21 -11.37
CA GLU A 88 -6.75 -12.72 -10.99
C GLU A 88 -7.85 -13.33 -11.88
N ALA A 89 -8.95 -13.74 -11.25
CA ALA A 89 -10.14 -14.21 -11.96
C ALA A 89 -11.13 -13.06 -12.20
N GLY A 90 -12.00 -13.20 -13.20
CA GLY A 90 -13.16 -12.31 -13.38
C GLY A 90 -12.82 -10.90 -13.89
N THR A 91 -11.65 -10.68 -14.47
CA THR A 91 -11.24 -9.36 -15.02
C THR A 91 -11.51 -9.28 -16.52
N SER A 92 -12.07 -8.18 -17.01
CA SER A 92 -12.28 -7.92 -18.46
C SER A 92 -10.99 -7.61 -19.24
N PHE A 93 -9.85 -7.46 -18.54
CA PHE A 93 -8.55 -7.17 -19.14
C PHE A 93 -7.59 -8.35 -18.97
N ARG A 94 -6.33 -8.17 -19.39
CA ARG A 94 -5.27 -9.16 -19.14
C ARG A 94 -5.17 -9.43 -17.63
N PRO A 95 -5.44 -10.66 -17.16
CA PRO A 95 -5.36 -11.00 -15.75
C PRO A 95 -3.97 -10.72 -15.17
N ALA A 96 -3.93 -10.07 -14.00
CA ALA A 96 -2.68 -9.81 -13.31
C ALA A 96 -2.19 -11.06 -12.56
N GLU A 97 -0.87 -11.24 -12.51
CA GLU A 97 -0.23 -12.30 -11.73
C GLU A 97 -0.38 -12.02 -10.23
N LEU A 98 -0.65 -13.09 -9.48
CA LEU A 98 -0.77 -13.06 -8.03
C LEU A 98 0.57 -13.47 -7.39
N TYR A 99 0.96 -12.71 -6.36
CA TYR A 99 2.17 -12.91 -5.57
C TYR A 99 1.81 -13.14 -4.11
N ARG A 100 2.73 -13.78 -3.38
CA ARG A 100 2.75 -13.88 -1.92
C ARG A 100 3.98 -13.19 -1.37
N PHE A 101 3.85 -12.59 -0.20
CA PHE A 101 4.99 -12.06 0.53
C PHE A 101 5.81 -13.21 1.14
N ARG A 102 7.13 -13.16 0.96
CA ARG A 102 8.09 -14.03 1.62
C ARG A 102 9.15 -13.15 2.27
N LYS A 103 9.19 -13.17 3.59
CA LYS A 103 10.27 -12.54 4.34
C LYS A 103 11.58 -13.27 4.04
N PRO A 104 12.67 -12.57 3.65
CA PRO A 104 13.97 -13.22 3.59
C PRO A 104 14.36 -13.72 4.97
N LEU A 105 14.96 -14.91 5.00
CA LEU A 105 15.60 -15.48 6.18
C LEU A 105 16.85 -14.67 6.56
#